data_AF-A0A1T5BT03-F1
#
_entry.id   AF-A0A1T5BT03-F1
#
_cell.length_a   1.000
_cell.length_b   1.000
_cell.length_c   1.000
_cell.angle_alpha   90.00
_cell.angle_beta   90.00
_cell.angle_gamma   90.00
#
_symmetry.space_group_name_H-M   'P 1'
#
loop_
_entity.id
_entity.type
_entity.pdbx_description
1 polymer ?
#
loop_
_entity_poly.entity_id
_entity_poly.type
_entity_poly.pdbx_seq_one_letter_code
_entity_poly.pdbx_strand_id
1 'polypeptide(L)' 'MNPNDLIRDAYRELDETGALSRSTRLRCMYAGIDLGVLHAANIPLNEPEETNGL' A
#
# COMPACT_ATOMS: atom_id res chain seq x y z
N MET A 1 -2.04 -18.39 -8.68
CA MET A 1 -2.48 -17.16 -7.99
C MET A 1 -2.32 -16.01 -8.97
N ASN A 2 -3.37 -15.23 -9.22
CA ASN A 2 -3.32 -14.08 -10.14
C ASN A 2 -2.72 -12.88 -9.39
N PRO A 3 -1.70 -12.19 -9.94
CA PRO A 3 -1.13 -10.99 -9.31
C PRO A 3 -2.18 -9.90 -9.03
N ASN A 4 -3.21 -9.79 -9.86
CA ASN A 4 -4.29 -8.80 -9.67
C ASN A 4 -5.13 -9.08 -8.42
N ASP A 5 -5.38 -10.35 -8.11
CA ASP A 5 -6.14 -10.72 -6.90
C ASP A 5 -5.32 -10.39 -5.66
N LEU A 6 -4.01 -10.64 -5.70
CA LEU A 6 -3.09 -10.31 -4.61
C LEU A 6 -2.99 -8.79 -4.38
N ILE A 7 -2.99 -7.98 -5.45
CA ILE A 7 -3.03 -6.51 -5.35
C ILE A 7 -4.33 -6.06 -4.67
N ARG A 8 -5.48 -6.61 -5.09
CA ARG A 8 -6.79 -6.27 -4.50
C ARG A 8 -6.85 -6.64 -3.02
N ASP A 9 -6.39 -7.83 -2.66
CA ASP A 9 -6.33 -8.27 -1.27
C ASP A 9 -5.42 -7.37 -0.43
N ALA A 10 -4.27 -6.97 -0.98
CA ALA A 10 -3.34 -6.07 -0.30
C ALA A 10 -3.94 -4.67 -0.08
N TYR A 11 -4.64 -4.12 -1.07
CA TYR A 11 -5.36 -2.85 -0.93
C TYR A 11 -6.46 -2.93 0.13
N ARG A 12 -7.24 -4.01 0.11
CA ARG A 12 -8.29 -4.22 1.10
C ARG A 12 -7.73 -4.30 2.52
N GLU A 13 -6.62 -5.01 2.71
CA GLU A 13 -5.96 -5.13 4.00
C GLU A 13 -5.41 -3.77 4.48
N LEU A 14 -4.86 -2.95 3.57
CA LEU A 14 -4.43 -1.59 3.87
C LEU A 14 -5.58 -0.67 4.29
N ASP A 15 -6.75 -0.79 3.64
CA ASP A 15 -7.95 -0.02 3.97
C ASP A 15 -8.53 -0.44 5.34
N GLU A 16 -8.59 -1.75 5.60
CA GLU A 16 -9.15 -2.28 6.85
C GLU A 16 -8.25 -2.07 8.08
N THR A 17 -6.92 -2.07 7.89
CA THR A 17 -5.96 -2.13 9.03
C THR A 17 -4.91 -1.01 9.04
N GLY A 18 -4.77 -0.26 7.95
CA GLY A 18 -3.71 0.73 7.76
C GLY A 18 -2.32 0.14 7.45
N ALA A 19 -2.14 -1.19 7.47
CA ALA A 19 -0.85 -1.83 7.23
C ALA A 19 -0.96 -3.22 6.62
N LEU A 20 -0.02 -3.58 5.74
CA LEU A 20 0.07 -4.96 5.24
C LEU A 20 0.64 -5.91 6.29
N SER A 21 0.01 -7.07 6.49
CA SER A 21 0.60 -8.17 7.24
C SER A 21 1.88 -8.68 6.58
N ARG A 22 2.70 -9.35 7.40
CA ARG A 22 3.95 -9.97 6.93
C ARG A 22 3.71 -10.98 5.80
N SER A 23 2.62 -11.76 5.86
CA SER A 23 2.28 -12.75 4.84
C SER A 23 1.94 -12.09 3.50
N THR A 24 1.17 -11.00 3.51
CA THR A 24 0.84 -10.25 2.28
C THR A 24 2.07 -9.57 1.68
N ARG A 25 2.94 -8.98 2.51
CA ARG A 25 4.22 -8.42 2.04
C ARG A 25 5.09 -9.46 1.35
N LEU A 26 5.24 -10.65 1.93
CA LEU A 26 6.02 -11.74 1.33
C LEU A 26 5.42 -12.21 0.00
N ARG A 27 4.08 -12.38 -0.06
CA ARG A 27 3.40 -12.74 -1.30
C ARG A 27 3.62 -11.70 -2.39
N CYS A 28 3.54 -10.41 -2.06
CA CYS A 28 3.80 -9.32 -3.00
C CYS A 28 5.25 -9.33 -3.50
N MET A 29 6.22 -9.54 -2.59
CA MET A 29 7.64 -9.64 -2.94
C MET A 29 7.90 -10.80 -3.92
N TYR A 30 7.37 -12.00 -3.65
CA TYR A 30 7.53 -13.15 -4.54
C TYR A 30 6.79 -12.99 -5.87
N ALA A 31 5.73 -12.18 -5.90
CA ALA A 31 5.00 -11.85 -7.11
C ALA A 31 5.64 -10.69 -7.90
N GLY A 32 6.73 -10.07 -7.40
CA GLY A 32 7.36 -8.91 -8.03
C GLY A 32 6.52 -7.63 -7.98
N ILE A 33 5.59 -7.52 -7.02
CA ILE A 33 4.73 -6.35 -6.83
C ILE A 33 5.48 -5.33 -5.97
N ASP A 34 5.62 -4.11 -6.48
CA ASP A 34 6.19 -3.00 -5.73
C ASP A 34 5.23 -2.53 -4.62
N LEU A 35 5.66 -2.69 -3.38
CA LEU A 35 4.91 -2.30 -2.19
C LEU A 35 4.88 -0.77 -1.99
N GLY A 36 5.81 -0.02 -2.57
CA GLY A 36 5.85 1.44 -2.49
C GLY A 36 4.62 2.09 -3.13
N VAL A 37 4.15 1.52 -4.24
CA VAL A 37 2.92 1.95 -4.94
C VAL A 37 1.67 1.69 -4.09
N LEU A 38 1.62 0.55 -3.39
CA LEU A 38 0.52 0.22 -2.50
C LEU A 38 0.46 1.17 -1.29
N HIS A 39 1.63 1.53 -0.74
CA HIS A 39 1.71 2.41 0.42
C HIS A 39 1.36 3.86 0.08
N ALA A 40 1.82 4.37 -1.07
CA ALA A 40 1.54 5.73 -1.53
C ALA A 40 0.05 5.97 -1.82
N ALA A 41 -0.67 4.94 -2.28
CA ALA A 41 -2.12 5.02 -2.51
C ALA A 41 -2.96 5.09 -1.22
N ASN A 42 -2.36 4.81 -0.05
CA ASN A 42 -3.01 4.94 1.26
C ASN A 42 -2.68 6.28 1.95
N ILE A 43 -1.85 7.11 1.34
CA ILE A 43 -1.63 8.48 1.80
C ILE A 43 -2.80 9.30 1.24
N PRO A 44 -3.64 9.92 2.08
CA PRO A 44 -4.67 10.81 1.58
C PRO A 44 -4.00 11.94 0.78
N LEU A 45 -4.45 12.18 -0.44
CA LEU A 45 -4.01 13.28 -1.32
C LEU A 45 -4.33 14.69 -0.75
N ASN A 46 -4.64 14.79 0.54
CA ASN A 46 -5.14 15.96 1.24
C ASN A 46 -4.27 16.34 2.46
N GLU A 47 -2.99 15.99 2.48
CA GLU A 47 -2.07 16.77 3.32
C GLU A 47 -1.80 18.09 2.57
N PRO A 48 -2.31 19.25 3.04
CA PRO A 48 -1.75 20.50 2.57
C PRO A 48 -0.26 20.44 2.86
N GLU A 49 0.56 20.71 1.86
CA GLU A 49 1.95 21.04 2.11
C GLU A 49 1.93 22.17 3.14
N GLU A 50 2.21 21.85 4.40
CA GLU A 50 2.63 22.87 5.35
C GLU A 50 3.96 23.35 4.81
N THR A 51 3.89 24.37 3.95
CA THR A 51 4.93 25.38 3.80
C THR A 51 5.18 25.93 5.20
N ASN A 52 6.01 25.21 5.95
CA ASN A 52 6.67 25.71 7.14
C ASN A 52 7.50 26.90 6.64
N GLY A 53 6.91 28.08 6.78
CA GLY A 53 7.57 29.33 6.49
C GLY A 53 8.80 29.47 7.36
N LEU A 54 9.96 29.49 6.71
CA LEU A 54 11.17 30.18 7.15
C LEU A 54 11.87 30.75 5.91
#